data_AF-A0A3G9K4A7-F1
#
_entry.id   AF-A0A3G9K4A7-F1
#
_cell.length_a   1.000
_cell.length_b   1.000
_cell.length_c   1.000
_cell.angle_alpha   90.00
_cell.angle_beta   90.00
_cell.angle_gamma   90.00
#
_symmetry.space_group_name_H-M   'P 1'
#
loop_
_entity.id
_entity.type
_entity.pdbx_description
1 polymer ?
#
loop_
_entity_poly.entity_id
_entity_poly.type
_entity_poly.pdbx_seq_one_letter_code
_entity_poly.pdbx_strand_id
1 'polypeptide(L)'
;MKLQLGIVCAGVALATLGTSAAQAALVVVPPGLNPGDQFRLVFVTDGKRDATSTNINDYNNFVTSQVTGSALATALTTAGFNLGTITWKAIGSTSATSAKVNTGTDGSQPDVPIYLIDGNRVANNNADLWDGSIAKSIDRTQIDTSKNASVWTGTQAGGSTGSPLGNAIGFPPVANMGATIYTDSRWINDITFLSVSQSLSLYGMSSVLTVPTPAVTVPEPSSLLGYITLGGLMLGGAVRKARK
;
A
#
# COMPACT_ATOMS: atom_id res chain seq x y z
N MET A 1 65.00 -41.42 2.03
CA MET A 1 64.18 -40.62 2.98
C MET A 1 63.97 -39.24 2.40
N LYS A 2 62.81 -38.97 1.80
CA LYS A 2 62.31 -37.65 1.41
C LYS A 2 60.81 -37.79 1.07
N LEU A 3 60.01 -36.91 1.68
CA LEU A 3 58.54 -36.78 1.60
C LEU A 3 58.01 -36.76 0.16
N GLN A 4 56.81 -37.33 -0.06
CA GLN A 4 55.83 -36.71 -0.94
C GLN A 4 54.42 -36.79 -0.33
N LEU A 5 53.83 -35.60 -0.25
CA LEU A 5 52.65 -35.18 0.48
C LEU A 5 51.38 -35.54 -0.32
N GLY A 6 50.35 -36.01 0.38
CA GLY A 6 49.03 -36.31 -0.19
C GLY A 6 48.28 -35.06 -0.63
N ILE A 7 47.49 -35.20 -1.69
CA ILE A 7 46.44 -34.25 -2.07
C ILE A 7 45.11 -35.00 -1.87
N VAL A 8 44.40 -34.65 -0.79
CA VAL A 8 42.99 -34.99 -0.62
C VAL A 8 42.21 -33.77 -1.08
N CYS A 9 41.48 -33.90 -2.18
CA CYS A 9 40.56 -32.87 -2.67
C CYS A 9 39.39 -32.71 -1.68
N ALA A 10 39.44 -31.67 -0.85
CA ALA A 10 38.27 -31.24 -0.09
C ALA A 10 37.46 -30.26 -0.96
N GLY A 11 36.37 -30.74 -1.55
CA GLY A 11 35.39 -29.91 -2.24
C GLY A 11 34.67 -29.03 -1.22
N VAL A 12 34.94 -27.72 -1.24
CA VAL A 12 34.15 -26.73 -0.51
C VAL A 12 32.89 -26.45 -1.32
N ALA A 13 31.76 -26.99 -0.90
CA ALA A 13 30.46 -26.60 -1.42
C ALA A 13 30.12 -25.20 -0.90
N LEU A 14 30.18 -24.20 -1.78
CA LEU A 14 29.75 -22.84 -1.51
C LEU A 14 28.21 -22.80 -1.48
N ALA A 15 27.63 -22.92 -0.29
CA ALA A 15 26.21 -22.70 -0.09
C ALA A 15 25.91 -21.19 -0.24
N THR A 16 25.43 -20.78 -1.40
CA THR A 16 24.84 -19.45 -1.59
C THR A 16 23.53 -19.42 -0.81
N LEU A 17 23.59 -18.93 0.43
CA LEU A 17 22.42 -18.50 1.19
C LEU A 17 21.78 -17.35 0.41
N GLY A 18 20.77 -17.67 -0.39
CA GLY A 18 19.91 -16.67 -1.01
C GLY A 18 19.20 -15.92 0.11
N THR A 19 19.65 -14.70 0.41
CA THR A 19 18.87 -13.76 1.19
C THR A 19 17.72 -13.31 0.31
N SER A 20 16.61 -14.04 0.33
CA SER A 20 15.34 -13.50 -0.14
C SER A 20 15.06 -12.29 0.76
N ALA A 21 15.23 -11.08 0.21
CA ALA A 21 14.74 -9.89 0.87
C ALA A 21 13.25 -10.14 1.14
N ALA A 22 12.84 -10.11 2.41
CA ALA A 22 11.43 -10.09 2.76
C ALA A 22 10.87 -8.80 2.16
N GLN A 23 10.27 -8.91 0.98
CA GLN A 23 9.54 -7.81 0.38
C GLN A 23 8.39 -7.53 1.35
N ALA A 24 8.31 -6.30 1.87
CA ALA A 24 7.14 -5.87 2.61
C ALA A 24 5.93 -6.21 1.73
N ALA A 25 5.01 -7.03 2.25
CA ALA A 25 3.85 -7.47 1.52
C ALA A 25 2.71 -6.48 1.77
N LEU A 26 1.82 -6.33 0.79
CA LEU A 26 0.55 -5.64 0.97
C LEU A 26 -0.18 -6.18 2.22
N VAL A 27 -0.55 -5.26 3.11
CA VAL A 27 -1.31 -5.59 4.33
C VAL A 27 -2.70 -4.97 4.19
N VAL A 28 -3.56 -5.68 3.46
CA VAL A 28 -4.92 -5.22 3.13
C VAL A 28 -5.94 -5.46 4.26
N VAL A 29 -5.57 -6.26 5.26
CA VAL A 29 -6.24 -6.34 6.56
C VAL A 29 -5.27 -5.80 7.60
N PRO A 30 -5.41 -4.52 8.00
CA PRO A 30 -4.51 -3.90 8.96
C PRO A 30 -4.40 -4.67 10.29
N PRO A 31 -3.22 -4.76 10.91
CA PRO A 31 -3.05 -5.43 12.19
C PRO A 31 -3.91 -4.80 13.28
N GLY A 32 -4.48 -5.63 14.15
CA GLY A 32 -5.31 -5.20 15.28
C GLY A 32 -6.79 -4.98 14.94
N LEU A 33 -7.22 -5.24 13.70
CA LEU A 33 -8.64 -5.33 13.36
C LEU A 33 -9.15 -6.77 13.54
N ASN A 34 -10.30 -6.91 14.18
CA ASN A 34 -11.01 -8.16 14.37
C ASN A 34 -11.98 -8.43 13.20
N PRO A 35 -12.40 -9.69 12.97
CA PRO A 35 -13.48 -10.00 12.04
C PRO A 35 -14.73 -9.16 12.32
N GLY A 36 -15.30 -8.55 11.28
CA GLY A 36 -16.42 -7.62 11.40
C GLY A 36 -16.04 -6.15 11.61
N ASP A 37 -14.79 -5.83 11.95
CA ASP A 37 -14.35 -4.44 12.04
C ASP A 37 -14.38 -3.76 10.66
N GLN A 38 -14.68 -2.47 10.66
CA GLN A 38 -14.80 -1.68 9.43
C GLN A 38 -13.64 -0.71 9.25
N PHE A 39 -13.20 -0.54 8.02
CA PHE A 39 -12.08 0.34 7.65
C PHE A 39 -12.14 0.73 6.17
N ARG A 40 -11.24 1.62 5.73
CA ARG A 40 -11.01 1.92 4.31
C ARG A 40 -9.54 1.75 3.97
N LEU A 41 -9.26 1.47 2.70
CA LEU A 41 -7.92 1.47 2.14
C LEU A 41 -7.69 2.68 1.25
N VAL A 42 -6.47 3.23 1.29
CA VAL A 42 -6.00 4.30 0.39
C VAL A 42 -4.67 3.94 -0.25
N PHE A 43 -4.43 4.47 -1.43
CA PHE A 43 -3.19 4.31 -2.19
C PHE A 43 -3.01 5.46 -3.19
N VAL A 44 -1.82 5.58 -3.79
CA VAL A 44 -1.56 6.46 -4.93
C VAL A 44 -1.45 5.65 -6.23
N THR A 45 -2.04 6.08 -7.33
CA THR A 45 -2.00 5.31 -8.58
C THR A 45 -0.60 5.24 -9.17
N ASP A 46 -0.20 4.05 -9.64
CA ASP A 46 1.01 3.93 -10.46
C ASP A 46 0.82 4.60 -11.84
N GLY A 47 -0.32 4.36 -12.49
CA GLY A 47 -0.70 5.10 -13.67
C GLY A 47 -0.84 6.60 -13.41
N LYS A 48 -0.73 7.37 -14.48
CA LYS A 48 -0.96 8.81 -14.49
C LYS A 48 -2.11 9.14 -15.43
N ARG A 49 -2.76 10.27 -15.17
CA ARG A 49 -3.83 10.83 -16.00
C ARG A 49 -3.81 12.36 -15.92
N ASP A 50 -4.32 13.00 -16.96
CA ASP A 50 -4.58 14.44 -16.99
C ASP A 50 -5.80 14.85 -16.13
N ALA A 51 -5.95 16.14 -15.86
CA ALA A 51 -7.06 16.72 -15.08
C ALA A 51 -8.07 17.46 -15.96
N THR A 52 -8.27 17.02 -17.21
CA THR A 52 -9.08 17.74 -18.21
C THR A 52 -10.58 17.44 -18.13
N SER A 53 -10.98 16.30 -17.57
CA SER A 53 -12.41 15.94 -17.47
C SER A 53 -13.13 16.68 -16.35
N THR A 54 -14.32 17.19 -16.65
CA THR A 54 -15.25 17.78 -15.65
C THR A 54 -16.09 16.73 -14.93
N ASN A 55 -16.07 15.47 -15.39
CA ASN A 55 -16.85 14.38 -14.84
C ASN A 55 -16.04 13.59 -13.80
N ILE A 56 -16.49 13.61 -12.54
CA ILE A 56 -15.80 12.90 -11.45
C ILE A 56 -15.70 11.40 -11.70
N ASN A 57 -16.66 10.82 -12.43
CA ASN A 57 -16.67 9.40 -12.73
C ASN A 57 -15.52 8.97 -13.64
N ASP A 58 -14.96 9.85 -14.46
CA ASP A 58 -13.81 9.50 -15.27
C ASP A 58 -12.61 9.18 -14.36
N TYR A 59 -12.36 10.00 -13.35
CA TYR A 59 -11.29 9.78 -12.37
C TYR A 59 -11.54 8.53 -11.52
N ASN A 60 -12.79 8.30 -11.08
CA ASN A 60 -13.17 7.08 -10.37
C ASN A 60 -12.93 5.82 -11.21
N ASN A 61 -13.31 5.85 -12.50
CA ASN A 61 -13.10 4.74 -13.43
C ASN A 61 -11.61 4.48 -13.63
N PHE A 62 -10.79 5.52 -13.71
CA PHE A 62 -9.34 5.37 -13.78
C PHE A 62 -8.76 4.74 -12.52
N VAL A 63 -9.10 5.24 -11.32
CA VAL A 63 -8.63 4.63 -10.07
C VAL A 63 -9.08 3.16 -9.98
N THR A 64 -10.32 2.86 -10.37
CA THR A 64 -10.82 1.48 -10.42
C THR A 64 -10.00 0.62 -11.38
N SER A 65 -9.68 1.12 -12.58
CA SER A 65 -8.88 0.37 -13.55
C SER A 65 -7.44 0.13 -13.09
N GLN A 66 -6.89 0.99 -12.23
CA GLN A 66 -5.59 0.74 -11.61
C GLN A 66 -5.60 -0.48 -10.71
N VAL A 67 -6.69 -0.70 -9.95
CA VAL A 67 -6.80 -1.82 -9.02
C VAL A 67 -7.11 -3.13 -9.75
N THR A 68 -7.92 -3.11 -10.80
CA THR A 68 -8.29 -4.31 -11.56
C THR A 68 -7.06 -5.08 -12.05
N GLY A 69 -6.92 -6.33 -11.59
CA GLY A 69 -5.79 -7.20 -11.96
C GLY A 69 -4.44 -6.82 -11.32
N SER A 70 -4.41 -5.86 -10.41
CA SER A 70 -3.20 -5.47 -9.68
C SER A 70 -2.86 -6.41 -8.52
N ALA A 71 -1.66 -6.24 -7.95
CA ALA A 71 -1.26 -6.93 -6.71
C ALA A 71 -2.23 -6.65 -5.55
N LEU A 72 -2.78 -5.43 -5.46
CA LEU A 72 -3.81 -5.07 -4.48
C LEU A 72 -5.08 -5.90 -4.64
N ALA A 73 -5.56 -6.10 -5.87
CA ALA A 73 -6.71 -6.96 -6.12
C ALA A 73 -6.43 -8.42 -5.74
N THR A 74 -5.24 -8.93 -6.06
CA THR A 74 -4.80 -10.27 -5.63
C THR A 74 -4.77 -10.38 -4.10
N ALA A 75 -4.15 -9.43 -3.42
CA ALA A 75 -4.04 -9.41 -1.96
C ALA A 75 -5.42 -9.38 -1.29
N LEU A 76 -6.35 -8.55 -1.78
CA LEU A 76 -7.74 -8.49 -1.29
C LEU A 76 -8.47 -9.82 -1.50
N THR A 77 -8.31 -10.45 -2.66
CA THR A 77 -8.90 -11.77 -2.94
C THR A 77 -8.35 -12.83 -2.00
N THR A 78 -7.03 -12.87 -1.81
CA THR A 78 -6.37 -13.77 -0.86
C THR A 78 -6.81 -13.53 0.57
N ALA A 79 -7.08 -12.27 0.93
CA ALA A 79 -7.62 -11.87 2.22
C ALA A 79 -9.14 -12.11 2.36
N GLY A 80 -9.79 -12.80 1.41
CA GLY A 80 -11.18 -13.21 1.51
C GLY A 80 -12.21 -12.12 1.17
N PHE A 81 -11.79 -11.00 0.57
CA PHE A 81 -12.72 -9.98 0.11
C PHE A 81 -13.34 -10.36 -1.24
N ASN A 82 -14.63 -10.04 -1.41
CA ASN A 82 -15.28 -10.06 -2.72
C ASN A 82 -14.98 -8.75 -3.46
N LEU A 83 -14.15 -8.79 -4.49
CA LEU A 83 -13.80 -7.60 -5.27
C LEU A 83 -15.02 -6.92 -5.91
N GLY A 84 -16.08 -7.68 -6.23
CA GLY A 84 -17.30 -7.14 -6.84
C GLY A 84 -18.12 -6.24 -5.92
N THR A 85 -17.84 -6.22 -4.62
CA THR A 85 -18.50 -5.33 -3.65
C THR A 85 -17.64 -4.13 -3.27
N ILE A 86 -16.38 -4.07 -3.70
CA ILE A 86 -15.47 -2.97 -3.41
C ILE A 86 -15.57 -1.95 -4.53
N THR A 87 -15.95 -0.72 -4.18
CA THR A 87 -15.86 0.40 -5.11
C THR A 87 -14.61 1.21 -4.82
N TRP A 88 -13.99 1.75 -5.86
CA TRP A 88 -12.82 2.63 -5.73
C TRP A 88 -13.15 4.01 -6.27
N LYS A 89 -12.84 5.03 -5.49
CA LYS A 89 -13.11 6.43 -5.80
C LYS A 89 -11.80 7.20 -5.79
N ALA A 90 -11.66 8.16 -6.70
CA ALA A 90 -10.58 9.12 -6.64
C ALA A 90 -10.78 10.06 -5.45
N ILE A 91 -9.71 10.34 -4.71
CA ILE A 91 -9.72 11.46 -3.76
C ILE A 91 -9.46 12.74 -4.56
N GLY A 92 -10.54 13.30 -5.10
CA GLY A 92 -10.47 14.53 -5.86
C GLY A 92 -11.84 15.18 -6.06
N SER A 93 -11.82 16.45 -6.41
CA SER A 93 -13.01 17.27 -6.62
C SER A 93 -13.10 17.77 -8.06
N THR A 94 -14.30 17.72 -8.62
CA THR A 94 -14.68 18.54 -9.79
C THR A 94 -15.52 19.74 -9.32
N SER A 95 -15.92 20.60 -10.26
CA SER A 95 -16.84 21.71 -9.95
C SER A 95 -18.20 21.25 -9.43
N ALA A 96 -18.63 20.03 -9.80
CA ALA A 96 -19.93 19.48 -9.42
C ALA A 96 -19.90 18.60 -8.16
N THR A 97 -18.73 18.10 -7.75
CA THR A 97 -18.63 17.13 -6.64
C THR A 97 -17.32 17.32 -5.90
N SER A 98 -17.40 17.53 -4.58
CA SER A 98 -16.22 17.59 -3.73
C SER A 98 -15.65 16.20 -3.44
N ALA A 99 -14.38 16.11 -3.09
CA ALA A 99 -13.75 14.85 -2.70
C ALA A 99 -14.52 14.16 -1.58
N LYS A 100 -14.94 14.90 -0.54
CA LYS A 100 -15.73 14.35 0.58
C LYS A 100 -17.01 13.65 0.12
N VAL A 101 -17.75 14.27 -0.80
CA VAL A 101 -18.97 13.68 -1.34
C VAL A 101 -18.63 12.46 -2.22
N ASN A 102 -17.61 12.58 -3.06
CA ASN A 102 -17.22 11.50 -3.99
C ASN A 102 -16.76 10.22 -3.27
N THR A 103 -16.03 10.34 -2.17
CA THR A 103 -15.52 9.22 -1.35
C THR A 103 -16.51 8.78 -0.26
N GLY A 104 -17.62 9.50 -0.08
CA GLY A 104 -18.60 9.26 0.99
C GLY A 104 -18.01 9.50 2.38
N THR A 105 -17.15 10.50 2.52
CA THR A 105 -16.51 10.92 3.79
C THR A 105 -17.07 12.27 4.27
N ASP A 106 -18.23 12.67 3.75
CA ASP A 106 -18.99 13.87 4.12
C ASP A 106 -19.96 13.62 5.29
N GLY A 107 -19.89 12.44 5.92
CA GLY A 107 -20.82 11.99 6.96
C GLY A 107 -21.95 11.10 6.45
N SER A 108 -22.03 10.84 5.14
CA SER A 108 -23.04 9.94 4.54
C SER A 108 -22.76 8.45 4.72
N GLN A 109 -21.55 8.08 5.16
CA GLN A 109 -21.12 6.70 5.40
C GLN A 109 -20.48 6.57 6.78
N PRO A 110 -20.32 5.34 7.31
CA PRO A 110 -19.64 5.10 8.57
C PRO A 110 -18.30 5.83 8.68
N ASP A 111 -18.08 6.39 9.87
CA ASP A 111 -16.83 7.05 10.24
C ASP A 111 -15.84 6.00 10.74
N VAL A 112 -14.95 5.57 9.85
CA VAL A 112 -14.09 4.40 10.05
C VAL A 112 -12.63 4.75 9.79
N PRO A 113 -11.68 4.05 10.43
CA PRO A 113 -10.26 4.30 10.21
C PRO A 113 -9.84 4.02 8.77
N ILE A 114 -8.83 4.76 8.34
CA ILE A 114 -8.32 4.76 6.97
C ILE A 114 -6.87 4.33 7.00
N TYR A 115 -6.54 3.30 6.23
CA TYR A 115 -5.21 2.71 6.20
C TYR A 115 -4.61 2.78 4.80
N LEU A 116 -3.31 2.97 4.75
CA LEU A 116 -2.52 2.70 3.57
C LEU A 116 -2.51 1.20 3.30
N ILE A 117 -2.35 0.80 2.05
CA ILE A 117 -2.33 -0.60 1.62
C ILE A 117 -1.13 -1.43 2.14
N ASP A 118 -0.23 -0.81 2.91
CA ASP A 118 0.84 -1.48 3.67
C ASP A 118 0.48 -1.67 5.16
N GLY A 119 -0.77 -1.40 5.54
CA GLY A 119 -1.31 -1.59 6.88
C GLY A 119 -1.08 -0.41 7.83
N ASN A 120 -0.35 0.63 7.43
CA ASN A 120 -0.16 1.82 8.26
C ASN A 120 -1.42 2.68 8.29
N ARG A 121 -1.77 3.18 9.48
CA ARG A 121 -2.91 4.09 9.65
C ARG A 121 -2.60 5.46 9.06
N VAL A 122 -3.46 5.93 8.15
CA VAL A 122 -3.39 7.25 7.52
C VAL A 122 -4.26 8.24 8.27
N ALA A 123 -5.46 7.83 8.68
CA ALA A 123 -6.35 8.63 9.49
C ALA A 123 -7.14 7.75 10.47
N ASN A 124 -7.45 8.29 11.64
CA ASN A 124 -8.25 7.65 12.67
C ASN A 124 -9.71 7.47 12.23
N ASN A 125 -10.22 8.39 11.41
CA ASN A 125 -11.57 8.37 10.87
C ASN A 125 -11.71 9.33 9.66
N ASN A 126 -12.92 9.51 9.13
CA ASN A 126 -13.16 10.41 7.99
C ASN A 126 -12.93 11.87 8.35
N ALA A 127 -13.24 12.30 9.58
CA ALA A 127 -13.03 13.69 10.02
C ALA A 127 -11.53 14.04 10.11
N ASP A 128 -10.74 13.13 10.70
CA ASP A 128 -9.28 13.21 10.84
C ASP A 128 -8.60 13.33 9.47
N LEU A 129 -9.09 12.63 8.43
CA LEU A 129 -8.55 12.75 7.07
C LEU A 129 -8.58 14.21 6.53
N TRP A 130 -9.58 14.99 6.94
CA TRP A 130 -9.85 16.33 6.40
C TRP A 130 -9.54 17.47 7.38
N ASP A 131 -8.84 17.18 8.49
CA ASP A 131 -8.56 18.18 9.53
C ASP A 131 -7.34 19.08 9.21
N GLY A 132 -6.63 18.77 8.12
CA GLY A 132 -5.44 19.47 7.67
C GLY A 132 -4.16 18.63 7.74
N SER A 133 -4.20 17.43 8.32
CA SER A 133 -3.06 16.51 8.33
C SER A 133 -3.48 15.05 8.22
N ILE A 134 -2.51 14.17 7.96
CA ILE A 134 -2.64 12.72 8.00
C ILE A 134 -1.48 12.12 8.79
N ALA A 135 -1.72 10.99 9.45
CA ALA A 135 -0.69 10.33 10.26
C ALA A 135 0.42 9.69 9.42
N LYS A 136 0.12 9.30 8.17
CA LYS A 136 1.03 8.62 7.26
C LYS A 136 0.84 9.11 5.84
N SER A 137 1.96 9.34 5.14
CA SER A 137 2.02 9.67 3.72
C SER A 137 1.35 8.61 2.86
N ILE A 138 0.56 9.01 1.85
CA ILE A 138 -0.07 8.09 0.89
C ILE A 138 0.89 7.88 -0.28
N ASP A 139 1.93 7.08 -0.07
CA ASP A 139 3.06 6.92 -1.00
C ASP A 139 3.18 5.52 -1.60
N ARG A 140 2.19 4.65 -1.38
CA ARG A 140 2.18 3.28 -1.91
C ARG A 140 1.25 3.13 -3.10
N THR A 141 1.75 2.50 -4.16
CA THR A 141 0.96 2.14 -5.33
C THR A 141 0.23 0.82 -5.16
N GLN A 142 -0.83 0.61 -5.94
CA GLN A 142 -1.59 -0.65 -5.97
C GLN A 142 -0.80 -1.89 -6.42
N ILE A 143 0.45 -1.71 -6.88
CA ILE A 143 1.42 -2.78 -7.17
C ILE A 143 2.53 -2.88 -6.11
N ASP A 144 2.33 -2.27 -4.95
CA ASP A 144 3.24 -2.25 -3.78
C ASP A 144 4.64 -1.65 -4.03
N THR A 145 4.67 -0.52 -4.74
CA THR A 145 5.86 0.31 -4.88
C THR A 145 5.69 1.63 -4.14
N SER A 146 6.76 2.10 -3.50
CA SER A 146 6.81 3.47 -2.97
C SER A 146 6.96 4.47 -4.11
N LYS A 147 6.22 5.57 -4.05
CA LYS A 147 6.16 6.56 -5.12
C LYS A 147 6.15 7.98 -4.56
N ASN A 148 7.21 8.72 -4.88
CA ASN A 148 7.25 10.18 -4.73
C ASN A 148 6.64 10.81 -6.00
N ALA A 149 5.46 11.40 -5.87
CA ALA A 149 4.74 12.01 -6.98
C ALA A 149 3.88 13.18 -6.55
N SER A 150 3.70 14.15 -7.45
CA SER A 150 2.56 15.05 -7.41
C SER A 150 1.30 14.30 -7.82
N VAL A 151 0.18 14.65 -7.20
CA VAL A 151 -1.12 14.01 -7.41
C VAL A 151 -2.19 15.04 -7.76
N TRP A 152 -3.03 14.74 -8.72
CA TRP A 152 -4.21 15.57 -8.98
C TRP A 152 -5.23 15.40 -7.86
N THR A 153 -5.79 16.52 -7.39
CA THR A 153 -6.80 16.49 -6.33
C THR A 153 -7.96 17.41 -6.69
N GLY A 154 -7.70 18.65 -7.10
CA GLY A 154 -8.73 19.66 -7.24
C GLY A 154 -9.39 20.05 -5.91
N THR A 155 -8.77 19.69 -4.79
CA THR A 155 -9.37 19.67 -3.45
C THR A 155 -8.59 20.57 -2.49
N GLN A 156 -9.30 21.27 -1.61
CA GLN A 156 -8.71 22.01 -0.50
C GLN A 156 -8.45 21.09 0.70
N ALA A 157 -7.63 21.52 1.67
CA ALA A 157 -7.28 20.73 2.84
C ALA A 157 -8.50 20.15 3.60
N GLY A 158 -9.61 20.90 3.68
CA GLY A 158 -10.86 20.47 4.32
C GLY A 158 -11.74 19.54 3.48
N GLY A 159 -11.26 19.05 2.34
CA GLY A 159 -11.97 18.12 1.45
C GLY A 159 -13.06 18.76 0.58
N SER A 160 -13.20 20.09 0.62
CA SER A 160 -14.02 20.89 -0.28
C SER A 160 -13.36 21.04 -1.66
N THR A 161 -14.15 21.42 -2.66
CA THR A 161 -13.62 21.78 -3.99
C THR A 161 -12.72 23.01 -3.92
N GLY A 162 -11.52 22.93 -4.50
CA GLY A 162 -10.58 24.03 -4.71
C GLY A 162 -10.63 24.54 -6.15
N SER A 163 -9.48 24.69 -6.82
CA SER A 163 -9.42 24.74 -8.27
C SER A 163 -9.66 23.32 -8.81
N PRO A 164 -10.86 23.03 -9.35
CA PRO A 164 -11.32 21.66 -9.55
C PRO A 164 -10.57 20.95 -10.67
N LEU A 165 -10.65 19.62 -10.65
CA LEU A 165 -10.37 18.82 -11.85
C LEU A 165 -11.38 19.19 -12.95
N GLY A 166 -10.91 19.21 -14.20
CA GLY A 166 -11.66 19.72 -15.34
C GLY A 166 -11.79 21.23 -15.39
N ASN A 167 -11.00 21.98 -14.60
CA ASN A 167 -11.02 23.43 -14.66
C ASN A 167 -10.63 23.90 -16.07
N ALA A 168 -11.49 24.73 -16.67
CA ALA A 168 -11.27 25.35 -17.98
C ALA A 168 -10.92 26.85 -17.85
N ILE A 169 -10.85 27.39 -16.63
CA ILE A 169 -10.58 28.80 -16.35
C ILE A 169 -9.09 29.00 -16.08
N GLY A 170 -8.52 30.06 -16.65
CA GLY A 170 -7.11 30.44 -16.54
C GLY A 170 -6.33 30.15 -17.83
N PHE A 171 -5.12 30.73 -17.95
CA PHE A 171 -4.22 30.46 -19.07
C PHE A 171 -2.77 30.27 -18.55
N PRO A 172 -2.30 29.01 -18.40
CA PRO A 172 -3.02 27.76 -18.65
C PRO A 172 -4.10 27.48 -17.58
N PRO A 173 -5.13 26.67 -17.89
CA PRO A 173 -6.04 26.13 -16.88
C PRO A 173 -5.29 25.22 -15.91
N VAL A 174 -5.52 25.39 -14.61
CA VAL A 174 -4.84 24.65 -13.53
C VAL A 174 -5.84 24.04 -12.55
N ALA A 175 -5.45 22.96 -11.89
CA ALA A 175 -6.19 22.34 -10.79
C ALA A 175 -5.30 22.23 -9.55
N ASN A 176 -5.91 22.10 -8.36
CA ASN A 176 -5.13 21.81 -7.16
C ASN A 176 -4.46 20.44 -7.29
N MET A 177 -3.26 20.34 -6.74
CA MET A 177 -2.54 19.09 -6.59
C MET A 177 -2.11 18.91 -5.14
N GLY A 178 -1.75 17.70 -4.78
CA GLY A 178 -0.98 17.40 -3.58
C GLY A 178 0.34 16.71 -3.93
N ALA A 179 1.04 16.23 -2.92
CA ALA A 179 2.19 15.35 -3.12
C ALA A 179 2.21 14.21 -2.11
N THR A 180 2.64 13.03 -2.57
CA THR A 180 2.61 11.79 -1.79
C THR A 180 3.54 11.80 -0.59
N ILE A 181 4.54 12.68 -0.55
CA ILE A 181 5.57 12.74 0.50
C ILE A 181 5.18 13.59 1.71
N TYR A 182 4.08 14.33 1.64
CA TYR A 182 3.65 15.21 2.72
C TYR A 182 2.55 14.58 3.57
N THR A 183 2.50 15.01 4.82
CA THR A 183 1.48 14.61 5.81
C THR A 183 0.72 15.81 6.38
N ASP A 184 1.15 17.03 6.12
CA ASP A 184 0.36 18.23 6.35
C ASP A 184 -0.56 18.51 5.14
N SER A 185 -1.24 19.65 5.12
CA SER A 185 -2.22 20.00 4.08
C SER A 185 -1.70 19.87 2.64
N ARG A 186 -0.38 19.86 2.41
CA ARG A 186 0.22 19.65 1.08
C ARG A 186 0.04 18.24 0.54
N TRP A 187 -0.36 17.27 1.37
CA TRP A 187 -0.70 15.92 0.90
C TRP A 187 -1.83 15.97 -0.13
N ILE A 188 -2.78 16.90 0.03
CA ILE A 188 -3.95 17.10 -0.84
C ILE A 188 -3.93 18.44 -1.58
N ASN A 189 -3.33 19.48 -1.00
CA ASN A 189 -3.35 20.85 -1.52
C ASN A 189 -1.96 21.50 -1.39
N ASP A 190 -1.02 21.00 -2.16
CA ASP A 190 0.25 21.64 -2.43
C ASP A 190 -0.01 22.83 -3.39
N ILE A 191 0.42 24.03 -3.00
CA ILE A 191 0.16 25.30 -3.68
C ILE A 191 0.95 25.47 -4.99
N THR A 192 1.37 24.35 -5.58
CA THR A 192 2.00 24.26 -6.89
C THR A 192 0.92 24.08 -7.95
N PHE A 193 0.97 24.85 -9.02
CA PHE A 193 -0.02 24.79 -10.10
C PHE A 193 0.63 24.27 -11.38
N LEU A 194 0.06 23.21 -11.94
CA LEU A 194 0.41 22.69 -13.25
C LEU A 194 -0.80 22.78 -14.16
N SER A 195 -0.56 22.82 -15.47
CA SER A 195 -1.65 22.78 -16.42
C SER A 195 -2.41 21.46 -16.28
N VAL A 196 -3.74 21.52 -16.37
CA VAL A 196 -4.61 20.34 -16.34
C VAL A 196 -4.32 19.32 -17.44
N SER A 197 -3.60 19.70 -18.51
CA SER A 197 -3.16 18.76 -19.55
C SER A 197 -1.97 17.89 -19.13
N GLN A 198 -1.33 18.18 -18.00
CA GLN A 198 -0.23 17.37 -17.47
C GLN A 198 -0.77 16.09 -16.83
N SER A 199 -0.08 14.98 -17.05
CA SER A 199 -0.44 13.70 -16.45
C SER A 199 0.23 13.52 -15.10
N LEU A 200 -0.57 13.45 -14.03
CA LEU A 200 -0.12 13.16 -12.66
C LEU A 200 -0.80 11.90 -12.11
N SER A 201 -0.33 11.40 -10.97
CA SER A 201 -1.01 10.33 -10.24
C SER A 201 -2.31 10.84 -9.60
N LEU A 202 -3.15 9.93 -9.13
CA LEU A 202 -4.34 10.21 -8.33
C LEU A 202 -4.25 9.41 -7.04
N TYR A 203 -4.93 9.84 -5.98
CA TYR A 203 -5.19 8.95 -4.86
C TYR A 203 -6.46 8.14 -5.11
N GLY A 204 -6.44 6.87 -4.72
CA GLY A 204 -7.61 6.00 -4.68
C GLY A 204 -8.02 5.67 -3.25
N MET A 205 -9.33 5.61 -3.02
CA MET A 205 -9.92 5.19 -1.74
C MET A 205 -11.02 4.14 -1.98
N SER A 206 -11.04 3.11 -1.16
CA SER A 206 -12.10 2.10 -1.20
C SER A 206 -13.42 2.61 -0.59
N SER A 207 -14.53 1.95 -0.93
CA SER A 207 -15.69 1.90 -0.04
C SER A 207 -15.31 1.36 1.35
N VAL A 208 -16.21 1.50 2.32
CA VAL A 208 -16.04 0.85 3.62
C VAL A 208 -15.91 -0.66 3.40
N LEU A 209 -14.82 -1.21 3.92
CA LEU A 209 -14.53 -2.64 3.95
C LEU A 209 -14.89 -3.16 5.33
N THR A 210 -15.27 -4.43 5.38
CA THR A 210 -15.48 -5.17 6.63
C THR A 210 -14.52 -6.34 6.64
N VAL A 211 -13.76 -6.51 7.72
CA VAL A 211 -12.83 -7.65 7.86
C VAL A 211 -13.60 -8.97 7.69
N PRO A 212 -13.21 -9.85 6.73
CA PRO A 212 -13.97 -11.07 6.43
C PRO A 212 -14.07 -12.06 7.59
N THR A 213 -15.14 -12.87 7.55
CA THR A 213 -15.43 -13.94 8.51
C THR A 213 -15.55 -15.29 7.78
N PRO A 214 -14.85 -16.37 8.21
CA PRO A 214 -13.89 -16.41 9.31
C PRO A 214 -12.63 -15.60 8.99
N ALA A 215 -11.88 -15.22 10.04
CA ALA A 215 -10.58 -14.59 9.86
C ALA A 215 -9.70 -15.50 8.97
N VAL A 216 -9.29 -15.00 7.81
CA VAL A 216 -8.18 -15.61 7.08
C VAL A 216 -6.92 -15.35 7.89
N THR A 217 -6.29 -16.42 8.36
CA THR A 217 -5.02 -16.31 9.08
C THR A 217 -3.97 -15.87 8.07
N VAL A 218 -3.54 -14.61 8.15
CA VAL A 218 -2.30 -14.17 7.50
C VAL A 218 -1.19 -15.04 8.09
N PRO A 219 -0.43 -15.82 7.28
CA PRO A 219 0.69 -16.58 7.82
C PRO A 219 1.65 -15.60 8.48
N GLU A 220 1.89 -15.78 9.79
CA GLU A 220 2.98 -15.10 10.47
C GLU A 220 4.25 -15.30 9.63
N PRO A 221 5.06 -14.25 9.37
CA PRO A 221 6.34 -14.44 8.72
C PRO A 221 7.08 -15.48 9.54
N SER A 222 7.43 -16.61 8.91
CA SER A 222 8.09 -17.72 9.57
C SER A 222 9.45 -17.25 10.03
N SER A 223 9.53 -16.62 11.21
CA SER A 223 10.78 -16.28 11.84
C SER A 223 11.50 -17.60 12.09
N LEU A 224 12.57 -17.75 11.32
CA LEU A 224 13.45 -18.90 11.18
C LEU A 224 14.15 -19.23 12.51
N LEU A 225 13.42 -19.63 13.55
CA LEU A 225 13.96 -19.99 14.87
C LEU A 225 13.79 -21.49 15.20
N GLY A 226 13.43 -22.31 14.21
CA GLY A 226 13.09 -23.73 14.40
C GLY A 226 14.18 -24.77 14.09
N TYR A 227 15.47 -24.41 13.92
CA TYR A 227 16.51 -25.39 13.53
C TYR A 227 17.64 -25.64 14.55
N ILE A 228 17.48 -25.27 15.83
CA ILE A 228 18.44 -25.65 16.89
C ILE A 228 17.88 -26.78 17.76
N THR A 229 17.35 -27.84 17.14
CA THR A 229 17.06 -29.09 17.87
C THR A 229 17.60 -30.30 17.10
N LEU A 230 18.49 -31.04 17.77
CA LEU A 230 18.92 -32.42 17.47
C LEU A 230 19.91 -32.63 16.31
N GLY A 231 21.16 -32.20 16.51
CA GLY A 231 22.31 -32.60 15.66
C GLY A 231 23.54 -33.05 16.44
N GLY A 232 23.39 -33.61 17.64
CA GLY A 232 24.53 -33.88 18.53
C GLY A 232 24.38 -35.07 19.48
N LEU A 233 23.66 -36.12 19.09
CA LEU A 233 23.62 -37.37 19.84
C LEU A 233 23.78 -38.54 18.87
N MET A 234 25.03 -38.96 18.64
CA MET A 234 25.46 -40.35 18.40
C MET A 234 26.94 -40.35 17.95
N LEU A 235 27.84 -40.87 18.79
CA LEU A 235 28.96 -41.74 18.38
C LEU A 235 29.68 -42.23 19.65
N GLY A 236 29.14 -43.32 20.20
CA GLY A 236 29.80 -44.12 21.21
C GLY A 236 30.89 -45.01 20.60
N GLY A 237 32.03 -45.05 21.28
CA GLY A 237 32.79 -46.27 21.59
C GLY A 237 33.44 -47.07 20.47
N ALA A 238 34.77 -47.02 20.39
CA ALA A 238 35.63 -48.21 20.52
C ALA A 238 37.11 -47.82 20.47
N VAL A 239 37.82 -47.87 21.60
CA VAL A 239 39.26 -48.20 21.57
C VAL A 239 39.52 -49.31 22.59
N ARG A 240 39.93 -50.43 22.01
CA ARG A 240 40.31 -51.68 22.67
C ARG A 240 41.47 -51.48 23.64
N LYS A 241 41.30 -52.13 24.78
CA LYS A 241 42.29 -52.54 25.77
C LYS A 241 43.46 -53.30 25.10
N ALA A 242 44.69 -52.88 25.36
CA ALA A 242 45.87 -53.76 25.34
C ALA A 242 46.74 -53.42 26.55
N ARG A 243 46.93 -54.43 27.42
CA ARG A 243 47.82 -54.42 28.59
C ARG A 243 49.18 -54.98 28.19
N LYS A 244 50.18 -54.51 28.93
CA LYS A 244 51.60 -54.93 29.08
C LYS A 244 52.56 -54.30 28.09
#